data_AF-A0AAN9R8F9-F1
#
_entry.id   AF-A0AAN9R8F9-F1
#
_cell.length_a   1.000
_cell.length_b   1.000
_cell.length_c   1.000
_cell.angle_alpha   90.00
_cell.angle_beta   90.00
_cell.angle_gamma   90.00
#
_symmetry.space_group_name_H-M   'P 1'
#
loop_
_entity.id
_entity.type
_entity.pdbx_description
1 polymer ?
#
loop_
_entity_poly.entity_id
_entity_poly.type
_entity_poly.pdbx_seq_one_letter_code
_entity_poly.pdbx_strand_id
1 'polypeptide(L)'
;MSTGKPRDSDFQMVPAPGTSKPPLPPTAASSAIVEYTPVVFKEEEEDLEVKLRRIIDNVPVRVSNTSGSSAGSGSGDFHQYRQMRRKEQDRLARMEVDYQRRKELAEFSLRREERLKAAEERTAKKRAKRQKKKQKKKEKKIKLDAEGEQQREKQESSSDGDSDNNEEPAL
;
A
#
# COMPACT_ATOMS: atom_id res chain seq x y z
N MET A 1 31.15 -30.27 38.29
CA MET A 1 30.25 -29.50 37.41
C MET A 1 31.01 -29.14 36.16
N SER A 2 30.59 -29.64 34.99
CA SER A 2 31.24 -29.37 33.70
C SER A 2 30.16 -29.14 32.66
N THR A 3 30.14 -27.94 32.08
CA THR A 3 29.18 -27.46 31.08
C THR A 3 29.70 -27.75 29.67
N GLY A 4 29.10 -28.71 28.97
CA GLY A 4 29.36 -29.00 27.56
C GLY A 4 28.25 -28.45 26.66
N LYS A 5 28.64 -27.64 25.67
CA LYS A 5 27.82 -27.03 24.61
C LYS A 5 27.23 -28.10 23.67
N PRO A 6 25.96 -28.01 23.20
CA PRO A 6 25.50 -28.89 22.13
C PRO A 6 26.04 -28.42 20.76
N ARG A 7 26.57 -29.38 20.01
CA ARG A 7 27.04 -29.30 18.62
C ARG A 7 25.85 -29.36 17.66
N ASP A 8 26.05 -28.75 16.50
CA ASP A 8 25.15 -28.72 15.35
C ASP A 8 24.63 -30.12 14.97
N SER A 9 23.34 -30.22 14.68
CA SER A 9 22.70 -31.45 14.21
C SER A 9 22.78 -31.51 12.69
N ASP A 10 23.64 -32.40 12.21
CA ASP A 10 23.79 -32.72 10.79
C ASP A 10 22.49 -33.33 10.24
N PHE A 11 21.92 -32.65 9.24
CA PHE A 11 20.81 -33.14 8.43
C PHE A 11 21.28 -34.36 7.60
N GLN A 12 20.84 -35.56 7.97
CA GLN A 12 20.92 -36.74 7.11
C GLN A 12 19.64 -36.89 6.28
N MET A 13 19.74 -36.65 4.97
CA MET A 13 18.71 -37.02 3.98
C MET A 13 18.78 -38.54 3.71
N VAL A 14 17.63 -39.21 3.85
CA VAL A 14 17.42 -40.60 3.40
C VAL A 14 16.68 -40.57 2.06
N PRO A 15 17.16 -41.25 0.99
CA PRO A 15 16.42 -41.38 -0.26
C PRO A 15 15.35 -42.47 -0.16
N ALA A 16 14.10 -42.14 -0.55
CA ALA A 16 13.00 -43.10 -0.63
C ALA A 16 13.01 -43.86 -1.98
N PRO A 17 12.74 -45.19 -2.00
CA PRO A 17 12.74 -46.00 -3.22
C PRO A 17 11.45 -45.81 -4.05
N GLY A 18 11.59 -45.86 -5.38
CA GLY A 18 10.49 -45.68 -6.32
C GLY A 18 9.65 -46.95 -6.55
N THR A 19 8.34 -46.75 -6.74
CA THR A 19 7.42 -47.70 -7.39
C THR A 19 6.36 -46.93 -8.21
N SER A 20 5.93 -47.57 -9.29
CA SER A 20 5.16 -47.10 -10.45
C SER A 20 3.79 -46.46 -10.17
N LYS A 21 3.46 -45.38 -10.90
CA LYS A 21 2.11 -44.78 -10.97
C LYS A 21 1.13 -45.67 -11.77
N PRO A 22 -0.12 -45.86 -11.35
CA PRO A 22 -1.14 -46.57 -12.14
C PRO A 22 -1.60 -45.74 -13.36
N PRO A 23 -2.11 -46.37 -14.44
CA PRO A 23 -2.53 -45.68 -15.66
C PRO A 23 -3.78 -44.83 -15.42
N LEU A 24 -3.79 -43.60 -15.97
CA LEU A 24 -4.94 -42.70 -15.94
C LEU A 24 -6.08 -43.22 -16.84
N PRO A 25 -7.35 -43.03 -16.45
CA PRO A 25 -8.50 -43.38 -17.29
C PRO A 25 -8.56 -42.49 -18.56
N PRO A 26 -9.15 -43.00 -19.66
CA PRO A 26 -9.21 -42.28 -20.93
C PRO A 26 -10.02 -40.99 -20.80
N THR A 27 -9.54 -39.95 -21.49
CA THR A 27 -10.12 -38.61 -21.60
C THR A 27 -11.54 -38.66 -22.18
N ALA A 28 -12.53 -38.84 -21.31
CA ALA A 28 -13.91 -38.46 -21.63
C ALA A 28 -13.96 -36.93 -21.64
N ALA A 29 -14.26 -36.36 -22.81
CA ALA A 29 -14.50 -34.94 -22.97
C ALA A 29 -15.65 -34.50 -22.05
N SER A 30 -15.32 -33.93 -20.90
CA SER A 30 -16.29 -33.25 -20.04
C SER A 30 -16.64 -31.91 -20.69
N SER A 31 -17.56 -31.94 -21.64
CA SER A 31 -18.28 -30.75 -22.13
C SER A 31 -19.25 -30.25 -21.06
N ALA A 32 -18.69 -29.73 -19.97
CA ALA A 32 -19.41 -28.98 -18.95
C ALA A 32 -18.44 -27.96 -18.35
N ILE A 33 -17.88 -27.10 -19.21
CA ILE A 33 -17.38 -25.80 -18.77
C ILE A 33 -18.64 -25.06 -18.33
N VAL A 34 -18.91 -25.03 -17.03
CA VAL A 34 -19.81 -24.04 -16.45
C VAL A 34 -19.10 -22.71 -16.69
N GLU A 35 -19.51 -21.99 -17.72
CA GLU A 35 -19.09 -20.62 -17.96
C GLU A 35 -19.34 -19.83 -16.67
N TYR A 36 -18.26 -19.45 -15.99
CA TYR A 36 -18.33 -18.52 -14.90
C TYR A 36 -18.62 -17.14 -15.50
N THR A 37 -19.90 -16.81 -15.61
CA THR A 37 -20.34 -15.44 -15.83
C THR A 37 -19.90 -14.63 -14.60
N PRO A 38 -19.03 -13.62 -14.75
CA PRO A 38 -18.67 -12.77 -13.62
C PRO A 38 -19.95 -12.14 -13.09
N VAL A 39 -20.23 -12.31 -11.80
CA VAL A 39 -21.40 -11.69 -11.20
C VAL A 39 -21.16 -10.19 -11.15
N VAL A 40 -21.74 -9.48 -12.12
CA VAL A 40 -21.72 -8.02 -12.20
C VAL A 40 -22.63 -7.52 -11.08
N PHE A 41 -22.00 -7.15 -9.98
CA PHE A 41 -22.67 -6.65 -8.80
C PHE A 41 -22.24 -5.19 -8.61
N LYS A 42 -23.25 -4.29 -8.50
CA LYS A 42 -23.40 -3.34 -7.38
C LYS A 42 -23.54 -1.82 -7.61
N GLU A 43 -23.62 -1.27 -8.82
CA GLU A 43 -23.97 0.17 -8.89
C GLU A 43 -25.43 0.43 -8.47
N GLU A 44 -26.38 -0.37 -8.99
CA GLU A 44 -27.80 -0.23 -8.64
C GLU A 44 -28.12 -0.70 -7.21
N GLU A 45 -27.40 -1.68 -6.67
CA GLU A 45 -27.57 -2.14 -5.28
C GLU A 45 -27.07 -1.09 -4.27
N GLU A 46 -25.92 -0.46 -4.56
CA GLU A 46 -25.40 0.65 -3.76
C GLU A 46 -26.38 1.84 -3.79
N ASP A 47 -26.97 2.15 -4.95
CA ASP A 47 -28.01 3.17 -5.09
C ASP A 47 -29.26 2.85 -4.26
N LEU A 48 -29.69 1.59 -4.22
CA LEU A 48 -30.81 1.16 -3.40
C LEU A 48 -30.49 1.29 -1.90
N GLU A 49 -29.30 0.90 -1.46
CA GLU A 49 -28.88 1.07 -0.08
C GLU A 49 -28.81 2.56 0.32
N VAL A 50 -28.28 3.42 -0.55
CA VAL A 50 -28.21 4.86 -0.33
C VAL A 50 -29.62 5.46 -0.27
N LYS A 51 -30.51 5.06 -1.17
CA LYS A 51 -31.91 5.50 -1.18
C LYS A 51 -32.66 5.03 0.06
N LEU A 52 -32.46 3.78 0.50
CA LEU A 52 -33.05 3.24 1.71
C LEU A 52 -32.56 3.97 2.96
N ARG A 53 -31.25 4.25 3.08
CA ARG A 53 -30.70 5.09 4.15
C ARG A 53 -31.34 6.48 4.14
N ARG A 54 -31.42 7.12 2.97
CA ARG A 54 -32.05 8.43 2.80
C ARG A 54 -33.51 8.42 3.23
N ILE A 55 -34.26 7.36 2.90
CA ILE A 55 -35.66 7.21 3.29
C ILE A 55 -35.77 7.03 4.80
N ILE A 56 -34.98 6.13 5.39
CA ILE A 56 -35.00 5.86 6.84
C ILE A 56 -34.68 7.13 7.64
N ASP A 57 -33.71 7.92 7.19
CA ASP A 57 -33.23 9.09 7.92
C ASP A 57 -34.11 10.34 7.72
N ASN A 58 -34.69 10.52 6.52
CA ASN A 58 -35.36 11.77 6.16
C ASN A 58 -36.88 11.66 6.05
N VAL A 59 -37.46 10.46 5.94
CA VAL A 59 -38.91 10.29 5.84
C VAL A 59 -39.48 10.06 7.24
N PRO A 60 -40.39 10.95 7.73
CA PRO A 60 -41.03 10.75 9.01
C PRO A 60 -41.82 9.43 9.06
N VAL A 61 -41.46 8.56 10.00
CA VAL A 61 -42.18 7.31 10.23
C VAL A 61 -43.48 7.61 10.96
N ARG A 62 -44.61 7.50 10.25
CA ARG A 62 -45.94 7.57 10.86
C ARG A 62 -46.36 6.19 11.34
N VAL A 63 -46.65 6.05 12.64
CA VAL A 63 -47.20 4.83 13.22
C VAL A 63 -48.72 4.99 13.32
N SER A 64 -49.47 4.09 12.68
CA SER A 64 -50.95 4.13 12.66
C SER A 64 -51.60 3.40 13.84
N ASN A 65 -50.86 2.53 14.53
CA ASN A 65 -51.39 1.58 15.51
C ASN A 65 -51.05 1.99 16.96
N THR A 66 -51.11 3.29 17.27
CA THR A 66 -50.78 3.81 18.61
C THR A 66 -52.03 4.03 19.45
N SER A 67 -52.10 3.34 20.58
CA SER A 67 -53.10 3.61 21.62
C SER A 67 -52.84 4.96 22.30
N GLY A 68 -53.86 5.55 22.92
CA GLY A 68 -53.73 6.84 23.61
C GLY A 68 -52.73 6.81 24.77
N SER A 69 -52.15 7.96 25.13
CA SER A 69 -51.05 8.05 26.11
C SER A 69 -51.42 7.60 27.52
N SER A 70 -52.71 7.67 27.89
CA SER A 70 -53.24 7.20 29.17
C SER A 70 -53.91 5.83 29.07
N ALA A 71 -53.87 5.18 27.91
CA ALA A 71 -54.40 3.83 27.75
C ALA A 71 -53.53 2.84 28.54
N GLY A 72 -54.17 1.86 29.17
CA GLY A 72 -53.48 0.78 29.88
C GLY A 72 -52.73 -0.16 28.91
N SER A 73 -51.92 -1.06 29.45
CA SER A 73 -51.21 -2.06 28.64
C SER A 73 -52.20 -3.04 28.02
N GLY A 74 -52.18 -3.15 26.69
CA GLY A 74 -52.86 -4.17 25.93
C GLY A 74 -52.10 -5.51 25.93
N SER A 75 -52.76 -6.58 25.53
CA SER A 75 -52.16 -7.92 25.42
C SER A 75 -51.05 -8.00 24.36
N GLY A 76 -51.06 -7.12 23.36
CA GLY A 76 -50.07 -7.05 22.29
C GLY A 76 -48.83 -6.20 22.61
N ASP A 77 -48.87 -5.38 23.67
CA ASP A 77 -47.83 -4.38 23.93
C ASP A 77 -46.51 -5.02 24.32
N PHE A 78 -46.55 -6.14 25.02
CA PHE A 78 -45.37 -6.92 25.35
C PHE A 78 -44.60 -7.37 24.09
N HIS A 79 -45.32 -7.86 23.08
CA HIS A 79 -44.69 -8.31 21.84
C HIS A 79 -44.17 -7.15 21.01
N GLN A 80 -44.85 -6.00 21.00
CA GLN A 80 -44.37 -4.78 20.37
C GLN A 80 -43.07 -4.30 21.01
N TYR A 81 -43.02 -4.21 22.35
CA TYR A 81 -41.80 -3.86 23.07
C TYR A 81 -40.65 -4.83 22.78
N ARG A 82 -40.92 -6.14 22.79
CA ARG A 82 -39.91 -7.16 22.48
C ARG A 82 -39.31 -6.97 21.08
N GLN A 83 -40.15 -6.71 20.08
CA GLN A 83 -39.69 -6.47 18.71
C GLN A 83 -38.89 -5.17 18.61
N MET A 84 -39.39 -4.08 19.20
CA MET A 84 -38.69 -2.79 19.20
C MET A 84 -37.34 -2.85 19.91
N ARG A 85 -37.28 -3.52 21.07
CA ARG A 85 -36.03 -3.71 21.82
C ARG A 85 -34.98 -4.45 21.00
N ARG A 86 -35.37 -5.53 20.29
CA ARG A 86 -34.46 -6.26 19.41
C ARG A 86 -33.96 -5.38 18.27
N LYS A 87 -34.87 -4.66 17.59
CA LYS A 87 -34.51 -3.72 16.53
C LYS A 87 -33.50 -2.67 17.02
N GLU A 88 -33.71 -2.12 18.21
CA GLU A 88 -32.81 -1.12 18.78
C GLU A 88 -31.46 -1.70 19.21
N GLN A 89 -31.44 -2.90 19.80
CA GLN A 89 -30.20 -3.60 20.12
C GLN A 89 -29.38 -3.89 18.86
N ASP A 90 -30.03 -4.38 17.80
CA ASP A 90 -29.39 -4.63 16.50
C ASP A 90 -28.85 -3.33 15.88
N ARG A 91 -29.60 -2.23 16.00
CA ARG A 91 -29.17 -0.90 15.54
C ARG A 91 -27.90 -0.43 16.26
N LEU A 92 -27.89 -0.53 17.59
CA LEU A 92 -26.74 -0.16 18.42
C LEU A 92 -25.52 -1.05 18.12
N ALA A 93 -25.73 -2.35 18.00
CA ALA A 93 -24.66 -3.30 17.67
C ALA A 93 -24.02 -3.00 16.30
N ARG A 94 -24.83 -2.71 15.27
CA ARG A 94 -24.31 -2.31 13.95
C ARG A 94 -23.50 -1.03 14.00
N MET A 95 -23.99 -0.02 14.72
CA MET A 95 -23.28 1.25 14.90
C MET A 95 -21.93 1.06 15.59
N GLU A 96 -21.88 0.22 16.63
CA GLU A 96 -20.64 -0.08 17.36
C GLU A 96 -19.62 -0.81 16.47
N VAL A 97 -20.07 -1.81 15.69
CA VAL A 97 -19.20 -2.54 14.74
C VAL A 97 -18.63 -1.58 13.68
N ASP A 98 -19.45 -0.70 13.11
CA ASP A 98 -18.98 0.28 12.13
C ASP A 98 -17.99 1.29 12.75
N TYR A 99 -18.23 1.71 13.99
CA TYR A 99 -17.31 2.58 14.73
C TYR A 99 -15.96 1.91 14.99
N GLN A 100 -15.96 0.67 15.48
CA GLN A 100 -14.74 -0.11 15.71
C GLN A 100 -13.96 -0.31 14.41
N ARG A 101 -14.63 -0.70 13.33
CA ARG A 101 -14.00 -0.83 12.01
C ARG A 101 -13.34 0.48 11.55
N ARG A 102 -14.03 1.62 11.67
CA ARG A 102 -13.47 2.94 11.30
C ARG A 102 -12.25 3.30 12.16
N LYS A 103 -12.32 3.03 13.46
CA LYS A 103 -11.22 3.26 14.39
C LYS A 103 -9.99 2.42 14.04
N GLU A 104 -10.17 1.13 13.82
CA GLU A 104 -9.08 0.21 13.43
C GLU A 104 -8.42 0.61 12.12
N LEU A 105 -9.22 0.98 11.11
CA LEU A 105 -8.70 1.45 9.82
C LEU A 105 -7.92 2.76 9.94
N ALA A 106 -8.41 3.70 10.76
CA ALA A 106 -7.71 4.95 11.03
C ALA A 106 -6.38 4.70 11.75
N GLU A 107 -6.37 3.87 12.80
CA GLU A 107 -5.16 3.50 13.52
C GLU A 107 -4.14 2.78 12.62
N PHE A 108 -4.61 1.85 11.78
CA PHE A 108 -3.76 1.15 10.83
C PHE A 108 -3.12 2.11 9.82
N SER A 109 -3.91 3.05 9.29
CA SER A 109 -3.44 4.05 8.32
C SER A 109 -2.39 4.97 8.94
N LEU A 110 -2.63 5.46 10.16
CA LEU A 110 -1.64 6.26 10.90
C LEU A 110 -0.34 5.47 11.14
N ARG A 111 -0.42 4.23 11.65
CA ARG A 111 0.76 3.38 11.85
C ARG A 111 1.50 3.06 10.54
N ARG A 112 0.80 3.00 9.41
CA ARG A 112 1.41 2.80 8.09
C ARG A 112 2.14 4.06 7.64
N GLU A 113 1.49 5.22 7.75
CA GLU A 113 2.07 6.51 7.39
C GLU A 113 3.30 6.84 8.23
N GLU A 114 3.28 6.58 9.54
CA GLU A 114 4.43 6.77 10.42
C GLU A 114 5.64 5.93 9.99
N ARG A 115 5.41 4.65 9.63
CA ARG A 115 6.47 3.77 9.13
C ARG A 115 7.04 4.25 7.80
N LEU A 116 6.17 4.72 6.89
CA LEU A 116 6.59 5.28 5.61
C LEU A 116 7.38 6.58 5.81
N LYS A 117 6.88 7.52 6.62
CA LYS A 117 7.57 8.77 6.98
C LYS A 117 8.94 8.49 7.60
N ALA A 118 9.05 7.54 8.53
CA ALA A 118 10.34 7.17 9.13
C ALA A 118 11.33 6.59 8.10
N ALA A 119 10.85 5.80 7.13
CA ALA A 119 11.68 5.28 6.04
C ALA A 119 12.10 6.41 5.07
N GLU A 120 11.18 7.31 4.73
CA GLU A 120 11.43 8.49 3.91
C GLU A 120 12.44 9.43 4.57
N GLU A 121 12.34 9.70 5.87
CA GLU A 121 13.32 10.51 6.58
C GLU A 121 14.72 9.89 6.57
N ARG A 122 14.81 8.57 6.81
CA ARG A 122 16.10 7.85 6.76
C ARG A 122 16.71 7.89 5.36
N THR A 123 15.89 7.70 4.32
CA THR A 123 16.36 7.73 2.94
C THR A 123 16.69 9.16 2.48
N ALA A 124 15.91 10.17 2.88
CA ALA A 124 16.16 11.59 2.61
C ALA A 124 17.46 12.07 3.27
N LYS A 125 17.70 11.73 4.55
CA LYS A 125 18.96 12.04 5.25
C LYS A 125 20.17 11.43 4.51
N LYS A 126 20.06 10.16 4.07
CA LYS A 126 21.12 9.50 3.29
C LYS A 126 21.30 10.13 1.90
N ARG A 127 20.20 10.46 1.21
CA ARG A 127 20.20 11.13 -0.11
C ARG A 127 20.85 12.51 -0.04
N ALA A 128 20.50 13.32 0.97
CA ALA A 128 21.10 14.64 1.20
C ALA A 128 22.62 14.54 1.47
N LYS A 129 23.07 13.56 2.26
CA LYS A 129 24.51 13.30 2.46
C LYS A 129 25.21 12.95 1.15
N ARG A 130 24.60 12.12 0.29
CA ARG A 130 25.16 11.76 -1.03
C ARG A 130 25.18 12.96 -1.98
N GLN A 131 24.14 13.79 -2.01
CA GLN A 131 24.08 15.01 -2.83
C GLN A 131 25.15 16.02 -2.42
N LYS A 132 25.33 16.29 -1.11
CA LYS A 132 26.43 17.15 -0.62
C LYS A 132 27.81 16.62 -1.02
N LYS A 133 28.04 15.31 -0.94
CA LYS A 133 29.30 14.69 -1.42
C LYS A 133 29.47 14.84 -2.93
N LYS A 134 28.40 14.69 -3.72
CA LYS A 134 28.42 14.86 -5.18
C LYS A 134 28.72 16.30 -5.58
N GLN A 135 28.11 17.29 -4.89
CA GLN A 135 28.37 18.72 -5.08
C GLN A 135 29.83 19.06 -4.78
N LYS A 136 30.37 18.66 -3.61
CA LYS A 136 31.79 18.86 -3.27
C LYS A 136 32.76 18.24 -4.29
N LYS A 137 32.43 17.07 -4.85
CA LYS A 137 33.25 16.45 -5.91
C LYS A 137 33.18 17.25 -7.22
N LYS A 138 32.01 17.76 -7.60
CA LYS A 138 31.86 18.62 -8.78
C LYS A 138 32.63 19.93 -8.62
N GLU A 139 32.50 20.59 -7.46
CA GLU A 139 33.24 21.81 -7.14
C GLU A 139 34.75 21.60 -7.20
N LYS A 140 35.26 20.48 -6.66
CA LYS A 140 36.69 20.14 -6.76
C LYS A 140 37.13 19.90 -8.20
N LYS A 141 36.33 19.24 -9.03
CA LYS A 141 36.65 19.05 -10.46
C LYS A 141 36.73 20.39 -11.18
N ILE A 142 35.72 21.24 -11.03
CA ILE A 142 35.70 22.58 -11.65
C ILE A 142 36.92 23.41 -11.20
N LYS A 143 37.33 23.34 -9.93
CA LYS A 143 38.55 24.04 -9.46
C LYS A 143 39.83 23.50 -10.09
N LEU A 144 39.96 22.18 -10.22
CA LEU A 144 41.12 21.57 -10.88
C LEU A 144 41.16 21.87 -12.37
N ASP A 145 40.01 21.88 -13.04
CA ASP A 145 39.90 22.23 -14.45
C ASP A 145 40.24 23.72 -14.67
N ALA A 146 39.79 24.62 -13.77
CA ALA A 146 40.15 26.05 -13.80
C ALA A 146 41.63 26.33 -13.47
N GLU A 147 42.25 25.59 -12.53
CA GLU A 147 43.69 25.68 -12.27
C GLU A 147 44.53 25.11 -13.43
N GLY A 148 44.02 24.08 -14.11
CA GLY A 148 44.63 23.53 -15.33
C GLY A 148 44.55 24.47 -16.54
N GLU A 149 43.46 25.23 -16.68
CA GLU A 149 43.34 26.28 -17.70
C GLU A 149 44.26 27.47 -17.39
N GLN A 150 44.39 27.92 -16.14
CA GLN A 150 45.33 28.98 -15.77
C GLN A 150 46.81 28.59 -15.95
N GLN A 151 47.16 27.31 -15.82
CA GLN A 151 48.50 26.82 -16.15
C GLN A 151 48.74 26.71 -17.66
N ARG A 152 47.71 26.41 -18.46
CA ARG A 152 47.80 26.43 -19.93
C ARG A 152 47.90 27.85 -20.49
N GLU A 153 47.10 28.79 -19.99
CA GLU A 153 47.21 30.21 -20.42
C GLU A 153 48.55 30.84 -20.02
N LYS A 154 49.18 30.44 -18.90
CA LYS A 154 50.54 30.88 -18.53
C LYS A 154 51.66 30.23 -19.34
N GLN A 155 51.44 29.07 -19.95
CA GLN A 155 52.43 28.43 -20.83
C GLN A 155 52.31 28.90 -22.28
N GLU A 156 51.14 29.37 -22.71
CA GLU A 156 50.96 29.99 -24.03
C GLU A 156 51.45 31.45 -24.09
N SER A 157 51.61 32.14 -22.96
CA SER A 157 52.13 33.52 -22.91
C SER A 157 53.65 33.64 -22.72
N SER A 158 54.42 32.54 -22.75
CA SER A 158 55.88 32.55 -22.54
C SER A 158 56.70 31.81 -23.60
N SER A 159 56.11 31.49 -24.75
CA SER A 159 56.82 30.96 -25.91
C SER A 159 56.89 32.04 -26.99
N ASP A 160 57.71 33.05 -26.75
CA ASP A 160 58.13 34.03 -27.75
C ASP A 160 59.15 33.34 -28.68
N GLY A 161 58.71 33.06 -29.90
CA GLY A 161 59.51 32.47 -30.97
C GLY A 161 59.75 33.51 -32.05
N ASP A 162 60.83 34.26 -31.91
CA ASP A 162 61.43 35.11 -32.96
C ASP A 162 62.29 34.28 -33.92
N SER A 163 62.45 34.79 -35.16
CA SER A 163 63.21 34.29 -36.34
C SER A 163 62.57 33.19 -37.20
N ASP A 164 62.56 33.24 -38.54
CA ASP A 164 62.92 34.26 -39.55
C ASP A 164 62.45 33.71 -40.94
N ASN A 165 62.03 34.61 -41.83
CA ASN A 165 61.99 34.58 -43.29
C ASN A 165 61.60 33.34 -44.15
N ASN A 166 60.69 33.61 -45.09
CA ASN A 166 60.82 33.55 -46.57
C ASN A 166 59.84 32.69 -47.41
N GLU A 167 59.40 33.35 -48.51
CA GLU A 167 58.84 32.88 -49.80
C GLU A 167 57.36 32.46 -49.95
N GLU A 168 56.59 33.47 -50.42
CA GLU A 168 55.60 33.54 -51.53
C GLU A 168 54.44 32.53 -51.75
N PRO A 169 53.28 33.04 -52.24
CA PRO A 169 52.04 32.29 -52.38
C PRO A 169 51.79 31.81 -53.83
N ALA A 170 51.21 30.62 -54.02
CA ALA A 170 50.63 30.25 -55.30
C ALA A 170 49.42 29.32 -55.15
N LEU A 171 48.26 29.87 -55.53
CA LEU A 171 47.09 29.29 -56.21
C LEU A 171 46.35 28.10 -55.56
#